data_AF-A0A0M5IXD1-F1
#
_entry.id   AF-A0A0M5IXD1-F1
#
_cell.length_a   1.000
_cell.length_b   1.000
_cell.length_c   1.000
_cell.angle_alpha   90.00
_cell.angle_beta   90.00
_cell.angle_gamma   90.00
#
_symmetry.space_group_name_H-M   'P 1'
#
loop_
_entity.id
_entity.type
_entity.pdbx_description
1 polymer ?
#
loop_
_entity_poly.entity_id
_entity_poly.type
_entity_poly.pdbx_seq_one_letter_code
_entity_poly.pdbx_strand_id
1 'polypeptide(L)'
;MHALNDCTLNAQLFKKASGFKPWLYKLSVEACAFLSRPYNPIALIVFRLFKEFSNLNHTCPYEGALIVKGFYLRSEILPNAMPTGEYMLNVTWNVYKRAQAVTLVYFMYNEDLN
;
A
#
# COMPACT_ATOMS: atom_id res chain seq x y z
N MET A 1 -24.84 3.16 0.53
CA MET A 1 -23.37 3.32 0.46
C MET A 1 -23.07 4.26 -0.69
N HIS A 2 -22.18 5.23 -0.50
CA HIS A 2 -21.79 6.17 -1.55
C HIS A 2 -20.57 5.65 -2.31
N ALA A 3 -20.51 5.92 -3.62
CA ALA A 3 -19.38 5.56 -4.46
C ALA A 3 -18.10 6.30 -4.03
N LEU A 4 -16.98 5.58 -3.93
CA LEU A 4 -15.67 6.12 -3.60
C LEU A 4 -15.02 6.71 -4.86
N ASN A 5 -14.90 8.04 -4.88
CA ASN A 5 -14.33 8.81 -6.00
C ASN A 5 -13.11 9.67 -5.64
N ASP A 6 -12.88 9.89 -4.35
CA ASP A 6 -11.76 10.69 -3.84
C ASP A 6 -11.18 9.93 -2.64
N CYS A 7 -10.00 9.35 -2.84
CA CYS A 7 -9.30 8.63 -1.80
C CYS A 7 -7.79 8.90 -1.89
N THR A 8 -7.28 9.68 -0.95
CA THR A 8 -5.84 9.91 -0.82
C THR A 8 -5.24 8.99 0.25
N LEU A 9 -4.29 8.16 -0.18
CA LEU A 9 -3.49 7.28 0.67
C LEU A 9 -2.21 7.99 1.07
N ASN A 10 -1.98 8.16 2.36
CA ASN A 10 -0.71 8.61 2.91
C ASN A 10 -0.02 7.41 3.55
N ALA A 11 1.10 6.98 2.97
CA ALA A 11 1.83 5.81 3.42
C ALA A 11 3.25 6.18 3.90
N GLN A 12 3.66 5.54 5.00
CA GLN A 12 5.01 5.64 5.54
C GLN A 12 5.48 4.25 5.96
N LEU A 13 6.64 3.84 5.46
CA LEU A 13 7.32 2.64 5.91
C LEU A 13 8.25 2.97 7.08
N PHE A 14 8.23 2.11 8.08
CA PHE A 14 9.10 2.17 9.26
C PHE A 14 9.93 0.89 9.34
N LYS A 15 11.18 1.01 9.79
CA LYS A 15 12.05 -0.12 10.11
C LYS A 15 12.24 -0.21 11.62
N LYS A 16 12.21 -1.41 12.18
CA LYS A 16 12.49 -1.65 13.60
C LYS A 16 13.99 -1.51 13.86
N ALA A 17 14.32 -0.71 14.86
CA ALA A 17 15.64 -0.62 15.50
C ALA A 17 15.41 -0.62 17.01
N SER A 18 15.77 0.46 17.73
CA SER A 18 15.36 0.71 19.12
C SER A 18 13.86 1.04 19.28
N GLY A 19 13.03 0.62 18.32
CA GLY A 19 11.67 1.09 18.06
C GLY A 19 11.41 1.24 16.56
N PHE A 20 10.16 1.40 16.13
CA PHE A 20 9.82 1.66 14.74
C PHE A 20 10.19 3.10 14.37
N LYS A 21 11.18 3.27 13.50
CA LYS A 21 11.64 4.59 13.04
C LYS A 21 11.25 4.80 11.57
N PRO A 22 10.83 6.02 11.18
CA PRO A 22 10.55 6.32 9.78
C PRO A 22 11.74 5.93 8.90
N TRP A 23 11.45 5.27 7.79
CA TRP A 23 12.44 4.84 6.82
C TRP A 23 12.22 5.54 5.47
N LEU A 24 12.95 5.11 4.44
CA LEU A 24 13.10 5.82 3.16
C LEU A 24 11.77 6.10 2.46
N TYR A 25 10.81 5.15 2.51
CA TYR A 25 9.60 5.25 1.72
C TYR A 25 8.48 5.98 2.47
N LYS A 26 8.23 7.21 2.03
CA LYS A 26 7.07 8.04 2.38
C LYS A 26 6.39 8.52 1.10
N LEU A 27 5.10 8.29 0.95
CA LEU A 27 4.36 8.66 -0.26
C LEU A 27 2.93 9.10 0.04
N SER A 28 2.40 9.92 -0.85
CA SER A 28 0.99 10.33 -0.88
C SER A 28 0.45 10.04 -2.28
N VAL A 29 -0.63 9.28 -2.37
CA VAL A 29 -1.21 8.81 -3.64
C VAL A 29 -2.70 9.04 -3.65
N GLU A 30 -3.20 9.76 -4.65
CA GLU A 30 -4.63 9.82 -4.92
C GLU A 30 -5.00 8.57 -5.73
N ALA A 31 -5.77 7.67 -5.11
CA ALA A 31 -5.99 6.32 -5.60
C ALA A 31 -6.72 6.30 -6.94
N CYS A 32 -7.71 7.16 -7.14
CA CYS A 32 -8.51 7.18 -8.36
C CYS A 32 -7.70 7.66 -9.57
N ALA A 33 -6.93 8.73 -9.40
CA ALA A 33 -6.00 9.25 -10.40
C ALA A 33 -4.89 8.23 -10.70
N PHE A 34 -4.35 7.58 -9.67
CA PHE A 34 -3.33 6.55 -9.82
C PHE A 34 -3.83 5.32 -10.60
N LEU A 35 -5.05 4.85 -10.33
CA LEU A 35 -5.63 3.72 -11.05
C LEU A 35 -5.89 4.04 -12.52
N SER A 36 -6.22 5.31 -12.84
CA SER A 36 -6.37 5.77 -14.21
C SER A 36 -5.03 5.90 -14.93
N ARG A 37 -4.03 6.50 -14.26
CA ARG A 37 -2.68 6.67 -14.80
C ARG A 37 -1.65 6.53 -13.67
N PRO A 38 -0.97 5.38 -13.57
CA PRO A 38 0.05 5.17 -12.54
C PRO A 38 1.20 6.16 -12.70
N TYR A 39 1.38 7.05 -11.71
CA TYR A 39 2.39 8.10 -11.73
C TYR A 39 3.49 7.93 -10.66
N ASN A 40 3.27 7.05 -9.68
CA ASN A 40 4.23 6.78 -8.61
C ASN A 40 4.75 5.34 -8.73
N PRO A 41 6.05 5.12 -9.01
CA PRO A 41 6.60 3.79 -9.24
C PRO A 41 6.58 2.90 -8.00
N ILE A 42 6.79 3.46 -6.80
CA ILE A 42 6.73 2.69 -5.54
C ILE A 42 5.29 2.22 -5.30
N ALA A 43 4.31 3.11 -5.50
CA ALA A 43 2.90 2.75 -5.39
C ALA A 43 2.50 1.70 -6.43
N LEU A 44 3.08 1.74 -7.64
CA LEU A 44 2.87 0.71 -8.67
C LEU A 44 3.39 -0.66 -8.27
N ILE A 45 4.57 -0.73 -7.64
CA ILE A 45 5.10 -1.97 -7.09
C ILE A 45 4.11 -2.53 -6.04
N VAL A 46 3.72 -1.69 -5.08
CA VAL A 46 2.80 -2.08 -4.00
C VAL A 46 1.45 -2.52 -4.56
N PHE A 47 0.89 -1.79 -5.54
CA PHE A 47 -0.35 -2.15 -6.20
C PHE A 47 -0.26 -3.50 -6.92
N ARG A 48 0.85 -3.77 -7.64
CA ARG A 48 1.07 -5.06 -8.31
C ARG A 48 1.17 -6.25 -7.36
N LEU A 49 1.57 -6.03 -6.09
CA LEU A 49 1.59 -7.09 -5.09
C LEU A 49 0.17 -7.60 -4.79
N PHE A 50 -0.80 -6.70 -4.56
CA PHE A 50 -2.13 -7.10 -4.10
C PHE A 50 -3.22 -7.07 -5.17
N LYS A 51 -2.99 -6.43 -6.33
CA LYS A 51 -4.03 -6.24 -7.37
C LYS A 51 -4.74 -7.54 -7.72
N GLU A 52 -3.99 -8.61 -7.96
CA GLU A 52 -4.53 -9.92 -8.36
C GLU A 52 -5.30 -10.63 -7.24
N PHE A 53 -5.11 -10.21 -6.00
CA PHE A 53 -5.82 -10.71 -4.82
C PHE A 53 -7.01 -9.82 -4.45
N SER A 54 -7.35 -8.84 -5.30
CA SER A 54 -8.33 -7.82 -5.00
C SER A 54 -9.38 -7.66 -6.08
N ASN A 55 -10.50 -7.02 -5.73
CA ASN A 55 -11.53 -6.61 -6.70
C ASN A 55 -11.26 -5.23 -7.34
N LEU A 56 -10.02 -4.74 -7.30
CA LEU A 56 -9.62 -3.44 -7.86
C LEU A 56 -9.25 -3.57 -9.35
N ASN A 57 -10.22 -3.89 -10.20
CA ASN A 57 -10.01 -4.21 -11.61
C ASN A 57 -10.34 -3.06 -12.59
N HIS A 58 -10.94 -1.97 -12.14
CA HIS A 58 -11.30 -0.80 -12.96
C HIS A 58 -10.85 0.53 -12.33
N THR A 59 -11.04 1.64 -13.02
CA THR A 59 -10.87 2.98 -12.43
C THR A 59 -12.09 3.34 -11.60
N CYS A 60 -11.95 4.23 -10.61
CA CYS A 60 -13.10 4.74 -9.83
C CYS A 60 -14.27 5.21 -10.72
N PRO A 61 -15.53 5.21 -10.24
CA PRO A 61 -16.00 4.97 -8.86
C PRO A 61 -15.89 3.51 -8.39
N TYR A 62 -15.58 3.30 -7.11
CA TYR A 62 -15.78 2.00 -6.45
C TYR A 62 -17.01 2.00 -5.57
N GLU A 63 -17.83 0.96 -5.70
CA GLU A 63 -19.04 0.76 -4.91
C GLU A 63 -18.95 -0.56 -4.12
N GLY A 64 -19.55 -0.57 -2.93
CA GLY A 64 -19.51 -1.73 -2.05
C GLY A 64 -18.17 -1.95 -1.36
N ALA A 65 -17.90 -3.20 -0.99
CA ALA A 65 -16.71 -3.56 -0.24
C ALA A 65 -15.49 -3.72 -1.17
N LEU A 66 -14.39 -3.06 -0.81
CA LEU A 66 -13.07 -3.36 -1.36
C LEU A 66 -12.52 -4.58 -0.63
N ILE A 67 -12.15 -5.61 -1.39
CA ILE A 67 -11.76 -6.90 -0.84
C ILE A 67 -10.34 -7.21 -1.31
N VAL A 68 -9.51 -7.64 -0.37
CA VAL A 68 -8.24 -8.33 -0.64
C VAL A 68 -8.31 -9.68 0.05
N LYS A 69 -8.21 -10.79 -0.71
CA LYS A 69 -8.39 -12.15 -0.18
C LYS A 69 -7.30 -13.09 -0.70
N GLY A 70 -6.74 -13.89 0.20
CA GLY A 70 -5.69 -14.86 -0.15
C GLY A 70 -4.36 -14.22 -0.53
N PHE A 71 -4.14 -12.96 -0.15
CA PHE A 71 -2.88 -12.26 -0.42
C PHE A 71 -1.71 -12.99 0.24
N TYR A 72 -0.70 -13.28 -0.57
CA TYR A 72 0.63 -13.67 -0.14
C TYR A 72 1.65 -12.72 -0.78
N LEU A 73 2.75 -12.49 -0.07
CA LEU A 73 3.80 -11.59 -0.56
C LEU A 73 4.58 -12.29 -1.68
N ARG A 74 4.67 -11.64 -2.84
CA ARG A 74 5.52 -12.05 -3.95
C ARG A 74 6.81 -11.24 -3.93
N SER A 75 7.85 -11.87 -3.41
CA SER A 75 9.12 -11.22 -3.12
C SER A 75 9.89 -10.85 -4.40
N GLU A 76 9.59 -11.46 -5.55
CA GLU A 76 10.20 -11.14 -6.85
C GLU A 76 9.76 -9.76 -7.39
N ILE A 77 8.67 -9.20 -6.86
CA ILE A 77 8.14 -7.89 -7.24
C ILE A 77 8.71 -6.79 -6.34
N LEU A 78 9.25 -7.15 -5.16
CA LEU A 78 9.78 -6.17 -4.22
C LEU A 78 11.09 -5.55 -4.70
N PRO A 79 11.41 -4.31 -4.32
CA PRO A 79 12.72 -3.74 -4.60
C PRO A 79 13.81 -4.52 -3.86
N ASN A 80 14.83 -4.98 -4.58
CA ASN A 80 16.02 -5.67 -4.02
C ASN A 80 16.77 -4.85 -2.96
N ALA A 81 16.47 -3.56 -2.83
CA ALA A 81 17.12 -2.65 -1.90
C ALA A 81 16.55 -2.71 -0.47
N MET A 82 15.56 -3.55 -0.17
CA MET A 82 15.08 -3.72 1.20
C MET A 82 16.02 -4.62 2.00
N PRO A 83 16.69 -4.11 3.05
CA PRO A 83 17.55 -4.95 3.88
C PRO A 83 16.72 -5.89 4.76
N THR A 84 17.33 -6.98 5.20
CA THR A 84 16.71 -7.88 6.19
C THR A 84 16.29 -7.10 7.45
N GLY A 85 15.10 -7.42 7.98
CA GLY A 85 14.60 -6.87 9.24
C GLY A 85 13.08 -6.86 9.39
N GLU A 86 12.62 -6.28 10.51
CA GLU A 86 11.20 -6.07 10.78
C GLU A 86 10.75 -4.67 10.37
N TYR A 87 9.56 -4.60 9.78
CA TYR A 87 8.97 -3.41 9.18
C TYR A 87 7.54 -3.20 9.63
N MET A 88 7.12 -1.93 9.63
CA MET A 88 5.72 -1.51 9.78
C MET A 88 5.38 -0.56 8.65
N LEU A 89 4.39 -0.90 7.83
CA LEU A 89 3.77 0.00 6.89
C LEU A 89 2.55 0.66 7.56
N ASN A 90 2.56 1.98 7.67
CA ASN A 90 1.41 2.76 8.11
C ASN A 90 0.75 3.42 6.89
N VAL A 91 -0.54 3.18 6.70
CA VAL A 91 -1.35 3.77 5.63
C VAL A 91 -2.55 4.48 6.23
N THR A 92 -2.65 5.79 6.02
CA THR A 92 -3.83 6.59 6.36
C THR A 92 -4.70 6.78 5.12
N TRP A 93 -5.96 6.37 5.23
CA TRP A 93 -6.97 6.46 4.18
C TRP A 93 -7.77 7.74 4.36
N ASN A 94 -7.58 8.69 3.45
CA ASN A 94 -8.30 9.96 3.48
C ASN A 94 -9.35 9.96 2.39
N VAL A 95 -10.62 9.88 2.77
CA VAL A 95 -11.75 9.91 1.85
C VAL A 95 -12.37 11.30 1.93
N TYR A 96 -12.54 11.96 0.79
CA TYR A 96 -13.01 13.35 0.71
C TYR A 96 -12.26 14.27 1.70
N LYS A 97 -10.92 14.16 1.70
CA LYS A 97 -9.99 14.95 2.54
C LYS A 97 -10.14 14.74 4.06
N ARG A 98 -10.83 13.68 4.50
CA ARG A 98 -10.96 13.31 5.92
C ARG A 98 -10.39 11.93 6.16
N ALA A 99 -9.58 11.77 7.22
CA ALA A 99 -9.08 10.46 7.62
C ALA A 99 -10.25 9.57 8.05
N GLN A 100 -10.46 8.47 7.33
CA GLN A 100 -11.52 7.50 7.61
C GLN A 100 -10.97 6.23 8.26
N ALA A 101 -9.73 5.85 7.92
CA ALA A 101 -9.11 4.65 8.45
C ALA A 101 -7.59 4.80 8.51
N VAL A 102 -6.98 4.01 9.38
CA VAL A 102 -5.53 3.80 9.46
C VAL A 102 -5.29 2.30 9.43
N THR A 103 -4.41 1.85 8.55
CA THR A 103 -3.99 0.46 8.45
C THR A 103 -2.52 0.37 8.84
N LEU A 104 -2.21 -0.50 9.79
CA LEU A 104 -0.85 -0.83 10.19
C LEU A 104 -0.56 -2.28 9.78
N VAL A 105 0.43 -2.47 8.92
CA VAL A 105 0.88 -3.79 8.47
C VAL A 105 2.28 -4.04 9.01
N TYR A 106 2.43 -5.06 9.83
CA TYR A 106 3.72 -5.49 10.37
C TYR A 106 4.20 -6.71 9.59
N PHE A 107 5.46 -6.70 9.16
CA PHE A 107 6.05 -7.81 8.41
C PHE A 107 7.54 -7.90 8.65
N MET A 108 8.09 -9.10 8.44
CA MET A 108 9.53 -9.35 8.43
C MET A 108 9.96 -9.59 6.98
N TYR A 109 11.07 -9.00 6.58
CA TYR A 109 11.72 -9.26 5.30
C TYR A 109 13.07 -9.94 5.55
N ASN A 110 13.35 -10.99 4.78
CA ASN A 110 14.61 -11.72 4.83
C ASN A 110 15.17 -11.84 3.40
N GLU A 111 16.37 -11.31 3.18
CA GLU A 111 17.04 -11.30 1.87
C GLU A 111 17.38 -12.72 1.38
N ASP A 112 17.63 -13.66 2.29
CA ASP A 112 18.06 -15.03 1.96
C ASP A 112 16.93 -15.93 1.43
N LEU A 113 15.68 -15.45 1.46
CA LEU A 113 14.48 -16.19 1.01
C LEU A 113 13.99 -15.78 -0.38
N ASN A 114 14.76 -14.94 -1.09
CA ASN A 114 14.42 -14.38 -2.40
C ASN A 114 15.48 -14.76 -3.45
#